data_AF-A0A0F3R8B3-F1
#
_entry.id   AF-A0A0F3R8B3-F1
#
_cell.length_a   1.000
_cell.length_b   1.000
_cell.length_c   1.000
_cell.angle_alpha   90.00
_cell.angle_beta   90.00
_cell.angle_gamma   90.00
#
_symmetry.space_group_name_H-M   'P 1'
#
loop_
_entity.id
_entity.type
_entity.pdbx_description
1 polymer ?
#
loop_
_entity_poly.entity_id
_entity_poly.type
_entity_poly.pdbx_seq_one_letter_code
_entity_poly.pdbx_strand_id
1 'polypeptide(L)'
;MFDRDITDYIKYSAKYYPVVTVTGPRQSGKTTLVKMIFSDKPYVSLEDVDIREFAKKDPRGFLSTYSQGAIIDEVQYCPDLFSYIQTKVDNDQIAGQFILTGSQNFLLLKSISQSLAGRAAIVYLLPLSHNEINSKLPVTGEPLNFIFKGFYPKLYTQDLLPTIWYRNYIRTYIERDVRQLKNITDISTFQTFLKICATRIGQLVNFSSIATEL
;
A
#
# COMPACT_ATOMS: atom_id res chain seq x y z
N MET A 1 -11.40 -3.58 14.25
CA MET A 1 -11.11 -3.20 12.85
C MET A 1 -11.80 -1.87 12.51
N PHE A 2 -11.35 -1.15 11.49
CA PHE A 2 -12.07 0.01 10.93
C PHE A 2 -12.72 -0.41 9.63
N ASP A 3 -13.97 0.01 9.41
CA ASP A 3 -14.63 -0.16 8.11
C ASP A 3 -14.03 0.86 7.15
N ARG A 4 -13.63 0.40 5.95
CA ARG A 4 -12.92 1.22 4.98
C ARG A 4 -13.87 1.64 3.87
N ASP A 5 -13.98 2.93 3.59
CA ASP A 5 -14.91 3.48 2.59
C ASP A 5 -14.64 2.90 1.19
N ILE A 6 -13.36 2.59 0.90
CA ILE A 6 -12.92 2.03 -0.38
C ILE A 6 -13.28 0.55 -0.58
N THR A 7 -13.85 -0.11 0.44
CA THR A 7 -14.17 -1.55 0.41
C THR A 7 -15.07 -1.92 -0.77
N ASP A 8 -16.11 -1.13 -1.01
CA ASP A 8 -17.08 -1.43 -2.07
C ASP A 8 -16.46 -1.29 -3.46
N TYR A 9 -15.54 -0.32 -3.63
CA TYR A 9 -14.77 -0.18 -4.85
C TYR A 9 -13.86 -1.39 -5.09
N ILE A 10 -13.17 -1.90 -4.07
CA ILE A 10 -12.33 -3.10 -4.17
C ILE A 10 -13.17 -4.32 -4.58
N LYS A 11 -14.32 -4.53 -3.94
CA LYS A 11 -15.25 -5.62 -4.27
C LYS A 11 -15.80 -5.48 -5.67
N TYR A 12 -16.15 -4.27 -6.09
CA TYR A 12 -16.60 -3.98 -7.45
C TYR A 12 -15.51 -4.32 -8.45
N SER A 13 -14.28 -3.84 -8.26
CA SER A 13 -13.14 -4.14 -9.14
C SER A 13 -12.90 -5.64 -9.27
N ALA A 14 -13.01 -6.40 -8.18
CA ALA A 14 -12.82 -7.86 -8.21
C ALA A 14 -13.89 -8.62 -9.00
N LYS A 15 -15.04 -8.02 -9.31
CA LYS A 15 -16.06 -8.62 -10.19
C LYS A 15 -15.74 -8.50 -11.67
N TYR A 16 -14.92 -7.52 -12.06
CA TYR A 16 -14.70 -7.17 -13.47
C TYR A 16 -13.25 -7.31 -13.93
N TYR A 17 -12.30 -7.25 -13.00
CA TYR A 17 -10.87 -7.38 -13.30
C TYR A 17 -10.36 -8.70 -12.74
N PRO A 18 -9.57 -9.47 -13.50
CA PRO A 18 -8.97 -10.69 -12.98
C PRO A 18 -7.94 -10.43 -11.89
N VAL A 19 -7.32 -9.23 -11.89
CA VAL A 19 -6.37 -8.80 -10.88
C VAL A 19 -6.85 -7.53 -10.20
N VAL A 20 -6.79 -7.49 -8.87
CA VAL A 20 -6.97 -6.25 -8.09
C VAL A 20 -5.71 -5.99 -7.28
N THR A 21 -5.06 -4.87 -7.52
CA THR A 21 -3.88 -4.45 -6.77
C THR A 21 -4.25 -3.37 -5.78
N VAL A 22 -4.10 -3.62 -4.48
CA VAL A 22 -4.23 -2.60 -3.43
C VAL A 22 -2.83 -2.13 -3.00
N THR A 23 -2.50 -0.89 -3.34
CA THR A 23 -1.22 -0.26 -3.00
C THR A 23 -1.42 1.00 -2.16
N GLY A 24 -0.35 1.54 -1.59
CA GLY A 24 -0.41 2.69 -0.69
C GLY A 24 0.71 2.71 0.35
N PRO A 25 0.74 3.74 1.21
CA PRO A 25 1.77 3.92 2.22
C PRO A 25 1.90 2.72 3.15
N ARG A 26 3.09 2.48 3.71
CA ARG A 26 3.24 1.46 4.76
C ARG A 26 2.34 1.78 5.95
N GLN A 27 1.86 0.74 6.61
CA GLN A 27 0.98 0.85 7.77
C GLN A 27 -0.41 1.49 7.50
N SER A 28 -0.83 1.67 6.22
CA SER A 28 -2.19 2.12 5.87
C SER A 28 -3.28 1.04 6.02
N GLY A 29 -2.91 -0.21 6.34
CA GLY A 29 -3.84 -1.31 6.59
C GLY A 29 -4.21 -2.17 5.37
N LYS A 30 -3.37 -2.18 4.32
CA LYS A 30 -3.61 -2.93 3.06
C LYS A 30 -3.88 -4.42 3.28
N THR A 31 -2.91 -5.14 3.83
CA THR A 31 -3.00 -6.58 4.12
C THR A 31 -4.23 -6.91 4.98
N THR A 32 -4.46 -6.08 6.00
CA THR A 32 -5.59 -6.20 6.91
C THR A 32 -6.93 -6.07 6.16
N LEU A 33 -7.04 -5.10 5.25
CA LEU A 33 -8.26 -4.88 4.46
C LEU A 33 -8.51 -6.01 3.46
N VAL A 34 -7.51 -6.42 2.67
CA VAL A 34 -7.72 -7.46 1.65
C VAL A 34 -8.02 -8.83 2.27
N LYS A 35 -7.38 -9.18 3.40
CA LYS A 35 -7.70 -10.41 4.15
C LYS A 35 -9.12 -10.44 4.65
N MET A 36 -9.66 -9.28 5.02
CA MET A 36 -11.05 -9.16 5.48
C MET A 36 -12.04 -9.30 4.32
N ILE A 37 -11.76 -8.63 3.20
CA ILE A 37 -12.65 -8.64 2.02
C ILE A 37 -12.67 -10.02 1.36
N PHE A 38 -11.51 -10.67 1.24
CA PHE A 38 -11.30 -11.93 0.52
C PHE A 38 -10.87 -13.05 1.47
N SER A 39 -11.58 -13.19 2.59
CA SER A 39 -11.26 -14.15 3.66
C SER A 39 -11.30 -15.62 3.23
N ASP A 40 -11.96 -15.91 2.11
CA ASP A 40 -12.08 -17.20 1.45
C ASP A 40 -10.85 -17.57 0.60
N LYS A 41 -10.00 -16.60 0.26
CA LYS A 41 -8.82 -16.82 -0.58
C LYS A 41 -7.60 -17.21 0.25
N PRO A 42 -6.74 -18.12 -0.28
CA PRO A 42 -5.43 -18.36 0.30
C PRO A 42 -4.62 -17.07 0.40
N TYR A 43 -3.91 -16.90 1.52
CA TYR A 43 -3.00 -15.78 1.72
C TYR A 43 -1.56 -16.25 1.65
N VAL A 44 -0.76 -15.56 0.83
CA VAL A 44 0.67 -15.83 0.68
C VAL A 44 1.44 -14.51 0.73
N SER A 45 2.53 -14.46 1.50
CA SER A 45 3.38 -13.28 1.61
C SER A 45 4.73 -13.51 0.95
N LEU A 46 5.14 -12.59 0.07
CA LEU A 46 6.48 -12.60 -0.54
C LEU A 46 7.53 -11.87 0.32
N GLU A 47 7.16 -11.46 1.54
CA GLU A 47 8.14 -11.10 2.57
C GLU A 47 8.82 -12.35 3.16
N ASP A 48 8.13 -13.49 3.14
CA ASP A 48 8.72 -14.80 3.46
C ASP A 48 9.74 -15.19 2.37
N VAL A 49 10.97 -15.46 2.82
CA VAL A 49 12.11 -15.71 1.92
C VAL A 49 11.93 -17.00 1.13
N ASP A 50 11.43 -18.06 1.75
CA ASP A 50 11.31 -19.37 1.11
C ASP A 50 10.21 -19.34 0.04
N ILE A 51 9.08 -18.71 0.37
CA ILE A 51 7.98 -18.50 -0.57
C ILE A 51 8.42 -17.62 -1.74
N ARG A 52 9.15 -16.53 -1.45
CA ARG A 52 9.67 -15.64 -2.49
C ARG A 52 10.65 -16.35 -3.41
N GLU A 53 11.56 -17.16 -2.86
CA GLU A 53 12.50 -17.94 -3.67
C GLU A 53 11.80 -18.97 -4.54
N PHE A 54 10.74 -19.61 -4.04
CA PHE A 54 9.89 -20.48 -4.86
C PHE A 54 9.24 -19.70 -6.00
N ALA A 55 8.61 -18.56 -5.71
CA ALA A 55 7.97 -17.71 -6.72
C ALA A 55 8.95 -17.20 -7.79
N LYS A 56 10.22 -16.98 -7.44
CA LYS A 56 11.27 -16.56 -8.38
C LYS A 56 11.81 -17.70 -9.22
N LYS A 57 12.09 -18.86 -8.61
CA LYS A 57 12.71 -20.01 -9.29
C LYS A 57 11.71 -20.75 -10.17
N ASP A 58 10.47 -20.89 -9.72
CA ASP A 58 9.39 -21.51 -10.47
C ASP A 58 8.07 -20.72 -10.34
N PRO A 59 7.95 -19.58 -11.07
CA PRO A 59 6.73 -18.78 -11.06
C PRO A 59 5.49 -19.56 -11.52
N ARG A 60 5.64 -20.53 -12.42
CA ARG A 60 4.52 -21.32 -12.95
C ARG A 60 4.04 -22.34 -11.92
N GLY A 61 4.94 -23.06 -11.26
CA GLY A 61 4.61 -23.94 -10.14
C GLY A 61 3.98 -23.18 -8.98
N PHE A 62 4.52 -22.01 -8.65
CA PHE A 62 3.94 -21.12 -7.65
C PHE A 62 2.48 -20.76 -7.99
N LEU A 63 2.22 -20.26 -9.20
CA LEU A 63 0.86 -19.91 -9.62
C LEU A 63 -0.06 -21.13 -9.78
N SER A 64 0.49 -22.31 -10.06
CA SER A 64 -0.27 -23.56 -10.13
C SER A 64 -0.75 -24.01 -8.74
N THR A 65 0.03 -23.74 -7.70
CA THR A 65 -0.36 -23.95 -6.29
C THR A 65 -1.60 -23.13 -5.93
N TYR A 66 -1.75 -21.96 -6.54
CA TYR A 66 -2.89 -21.05 -6.36
C TYR A 66 -3.75 -20.97 -7.63
N SER A 67 -4.11 -22.13 -8.20
CA SER A 67 -4.82 -22.21 -9.48
C SER A 67 -6.15 -21.44 -9.50
N GLN A 68 -6.88 -21.44 -8.39
CA GLN A 68 -8.14 -20.72 -8.18
C GLN A 68 -7.95 -19.25 -7.72
N GLY A 69 -6.69 -18.79 -7.62
CA GLY A 69 -6.35 -17.46 -7.17
C GLY A 69 -5.94 -17.38 -5.70
N ALA A 70 -5.34 -16.25 -5.32
CA ALA A 70 -4.83 -15.99 -3.97
C ALA A 70 -4.68 -14.48 -3.69
N ILE A 71 -4.56 -14.15 -2.42
CA ILE A 71 -4.01 -12.88 -1.96
C ILE A 71 -2.49 -13.02 -1.92
N ILE A 72 -1.77 -12.28 -2.77
CA ILE A 72 -0.31 -12.25 -2.82
C ILE A 72 0.15 -10.92 -2.24
N ASP A 73 0.84 -10.97 -1.10
CA ASP A 73 1.29 -9.80 -0.35
C ASP A 73 2.74 -9.43 -0.64
N GLU A 74 3.02 -8.14 -0.47
CA GLU A 74 4.29 -7.48 -0.76
C GLU A 74 4.89 -7.85 -2.14
N VAL A 75 4.06 -7.80 -3.18
CA VAL A 75 4.39 -8.25 -4.55
C VAL A 75 5.60 -7.55 -5.17
N GLN A 76 5.97 -6.37 -4.68
CA GLN A 76 7.16 -5.67 -5.14
C GLN A 76 8.47 -6.43 -4.87
N TYR A 77 8.45 -7.48 -4.03
CA TYR A 77 9.60 -8.37 -3.81
C TYR A 77 9.84 -9.36 -4.95
N CYS A 78 8.86 -9.58 -5.83
CA CYS A 78 8.99 -10.45 -7.00
C CYS A 78 8.28 -9.85 -8.24
N PRO A 79 8.78 -8.74 -8.81
CA PRO A 79 8.13 -8.05 -9.93
C PRO A 79 7.97 -8.90 -11.19
N ASP A 80 8.90 -9.83 -11.45
CA ASP A 80 8.84 -10.71 -12.62
C ASP A 80 7.61 -11.61 -12.63
N LEU A 81 6.99 -11.83 -11.46
CA LEU A 81 5.77 -12.62 -11.30
C LEU A 81 4.58 -12.02 -12.08
N PHE A 82 4.56 -10.70 -12.33
CA PHE A 82 3.45 -10.06 -13.04
C PHE A 82 3.27 -10.57 -14.48
N SER A 83 4.37 -10.87 -15.18
CA SER A 83 4.31 -11.43 -16.54
C SER A 83 3.74 -12.85 -16.56
N TYR A 84 3.94 -13.62 -15.48
CA TYR A 84 3.34 -14.95 -15.34
C TYR A 84 1.87 -14.88 -14.91
N ILE A 85 1.54 -13.94 -14.02
CA ILE A 85 0.14 -13.64 -13.64
C ILE A 85 -0.64 -13.25 -14.89
N GLN A 86 -0.10 -12.37 -15.74
CA GLN A 86 -0.68 -12.01 -17.03
C GLN A 86 -1.10 -13.25 -17.83
N THR A 87 -0.14 -14.13 -18.13
CA THR A 87 -0.41 -15.30 -18.96
C THR A 87 -1.46 -16.21 -18.32
N LYS A 88 -1.46 -16.32 -16.99
CA LYS A 88 -2.43 -17.14 -16.27
C LYS A 88 -3.84 -16.55 -16.34
N VAL A 89 -4.00 -15.25 -16.05
CA VAL A 89 -5.33 -14.62 -16.05
C VAL A 89 -5.95 -14.52 -17.44
N ASP A 90 -5.10 -14.40 -18.48
CA ASP A 90 -5.55 -14.36 -19.88
C ASP A 90 -6.15 -15.72 -20.31
N ASN A 91 -5.59 -16.82 -19.79
CA ASN A 91 -6.08 -18.18 -20.04
C ASN A 91 -7.31 -18.53 -19.20
N ASP A 92 -7.29 -18.18 -17.90
CA ASP A 92 -8.32 -18.61 -16.96
C ASP A 92 -9.60 -17.75 -17.08
N GLN A 93 -9.46 -16.46 -17.41
CA GLN A 93 -10.56 -15.49 -17.50
C GLN A 93 -11.43 -15.40 -16.23
N ILE A 94 -10.83 -15.66 -15.06
CA ILE A 94 -11.51 -15.61 -13.76
C ILE A 94 -11.39 -14.20 -13.18
N ALA A 95 -12.53 -13.55 -12.92
CA ALA A 95 -12.58 -12.27 -12.23
C ALA A 95 -12.12 -12.39 -10.77
N GLY A 96 -11.35 -11.42 -10.29
CA GLY A 96 -10.86 -11.38 -8.91
C GLY A 96 -9.97 -12.58 -8.55
N GLN A 97 -9.34 -13.21 -9.53
CA GLN A 97 -8.47 -14.36 -9.31
C GLN A 97 -7.33 -13.99 -8.36
N PHE A 98 -6.57 -12.95 -8.67
CA PHE A 98 -5.43 -12.53 -7.85
C PHE A 98 -5.66 -11.17 -7.20
N ILE A 99 -5.45 -11.12 -5.88
CA ILE A 99 -5.48 -9.88 -5.11
C ILE A 99 -4.05 -9.58 -4.69
N LEU A 100 -3.48 -8.50 -5.21
CA LEU A 100 -2.09 -8.15 -5.00
C LEU A 100 -2.01 -7.01 -3.98
N THR A 101 -1.11 -7.11 -3.01
CA THR A 101 -0.78 -5.99 -2.13
C THR A 101 0.69 -5.66 -2.19
N GLY A 102 1.00 -4.39 -1.99
CA GLY A 102 2.38 -3.94 -1.96
C GLY A 102 2.51 -2.50 -1.52
N SER A 103 3.56 -2.21 -0.75
CA SER A 103 3.92 -0.82 -0.46
C SER A 103 4.25 -0.07 -1.76
N GLN A 104 3.78 1.17 -1.88
CA GLN A 104 3.96 1.96 -3.08
C GLN A 104 5.44 2.28 -3.29
N ASN A 105 6.02 1.73 -4.34
CA ASN A 105 7.23 2.24 -4.97
C ASN A 105 6.91 2.46 -6.45
N PHE A 106 7.44 3.53 -7.06
CA PHE A 106 7.32 3.84 -8.49
C PHE A 106 7.58 2.61 -9.38
N LEU A 107 8.52 1.75 -8.97
CA LEU A 107 8.85 0.51 -9.66
C LEU A 107 7.66 -0.47 -9.75
N LEU A 108 6.89 -0.61 -8.67
CA LEU A 108 5.72 -1.49 -8.64
C LEU A 108 4.68 -1.06 -9.67
N LEU A 109 4.32 0.22 -9.68
CA LEU A 109 3.33 0.76 -10.62
C LEU A 109 3.82 0.63 -12.07
N LYS A 110 5.11 0.87 -12.32
CA LYS A 110 5.70 0.68 -13.65
C LYS A 110 5.57 -0.76 -14.12
N SER A 111 5.93 -1.74 -13.29
CA SER A 111 5.85 -3.15 -13.65
C SER A 111 4.41 -3.61 -13.88
N ILE A 112 3.45 -3.14 -13.07
CA ILE A 112 2.02 -3.42 -13.29
C ILE A 112 1.53 -2.80 -14.59
N SER A 113 1.86 -1.54 -14.88
CA SER A 113 1.45 -0.89 -16.14
C SER A 113 2.04 -1.58 -17.37
N GLN A 114 3.21 -2.22 -17.25
CA GLN A 114 3.83 -2.95 -18.36
C GLN A 114 3.21 -4.33 -18.56
N SER A 115 3.04 -5.11 -17.49
CA SER A 115 2.62 -6.52 -17.59
C SER A 115 1.11 -6.73 -17.41
N LEU A 116 0.38 -5.84 -16.74
CA LEU A 116 -1.03 -6.06 -16.35
C LEU A 116 -1.98 -4.96 -16.86
N ALA A 117 -1.57 -4.16 -17.85
CA ALA A 117 -2.43 -3.16 -18.48
C ALA A 117 -3.74 -3.79 -19.01
N GLY A 118 -4.87 -3.17 -18.63
CA GLY A 118 -6.22 -3.63 -18.98
C GLY A 118 -6.73 -4.82 -18.17
N ARG A 119 -5.88 -5.48 -17.37
CA ARG A 119 -6.19 -6.71 -16.62
C ARG A 119 -6.16 -6.51 -15.10
N ALA A 120 -5.51 -5.45 -14.64
CA ALA A 120 -5.49 -5.08 -13.22
C ALA A 120 -6.28 -3.79 -12.94
N ALA A 121 -7.12 -3.84 -11.92
CA ALA A 121 -7.60 -2.63 -11.25
C ALA A 121 -6.60 -2.23 -10.16
N ILE A 122 -6.10 -0.99 -10.21
CA ILE A 122 -5.20 -0.45 -9.19
C ILE A 122 -6.02 0.40 -8.22
N VAL A 123 -5.95 0.05 -6.94
CA VAL A 123 -6.65 0.72 -5.84
C VAL A 123 -5.61 1.32 -4.90
N TYR A 124 -5.76 2.61 -4.59
CA TYR A 124 -4.85 3.32 -3.70
C TYR A 124 -5.45 3.48 -2.29
N LEU A 125 -4.90 2.75 -1.33
CA LEU A 125 -5.34 2.77 0.07
C LEU A 125 -4.47 3.71 0.92
N LEU A 126 -5.00 4.91 1.14
CA LEU A 126 -4.48 5.88 2.09
C LEU A 126 -4.71 5.45 3.56
N PRO A 127 -4.11 6.14 4.53
CA PRO A 127 -4.54 6.07 5.93
C PRO A 127 -6.03 6.40 6.11
N LEU A 128 -6.54 6.32 7.34
CA LEU A 128 -7.97 6.45 7.60
C LEU A 128 -8.52 7.82 7.16
N SER A 129 -9.75 7.85 6.68
CA SER A 129 -10.47 9.13 6.52
C SER A 129 -10.98 9.62 7.87
N HIS A 130 -11.33 10.91 7.97
CA HIS A 130 -11.99 11.44 9.16
C HIS A 130 -13.32 10.71 9.43
N ASN A 131 -14.07 10.38 8.39
CA ASN A 131 -15.32 9.64 8.49
C ASN A 131 -15.09 8.21 9.00
N GLU A 132 -14.08 7.51 8.49
CA GLU A 132 -13.70 6.15 8.93
C GLU A 132 -13.29 6.13 10.42
N ILE A 133 -12.65 7.20 10.92
CA ILE A 133 -12.34 7.31 12.35
C ILE A 133 -13.60 7.56 13.15
N ASN A 134 -14.40 8.56 12.76
CA ASN A 134 -15.59 8.99 13.49
C ASN A 134 -16.68 7.93 13.57
N SER A 135 -16.81 7.09 12.54
CA SER A 135 -17.80 6.00 12.52
C SER A 135 -17.58 5.00 13.67
N LYS A 136 -16.34 4.88 14.14
CA LYS A 136 -15.96 3.92 15.18
C LYS A 136 -15.61 4.55 16.52
N LEU A 137 -14.94 5.69 16.47
CA LEU A 137 -14.54 6.47 17.62
C LEU A 137 -15.16 7.84 17.38
N PRO A 138 -16.36 8.14 17.89
CA PRO A 138 -16.95 9.46 17.76
C PRO A 138 -16.03 10.45 18.48
N VAL A 139 -15.11 11.07 17.75
CA VAL A 139 -14.11 11.95 18.33
C VAL A 139 -14.80 13.30 18.51
N THR A 140 -15.18 13.63 19.74
CA THR A 140 -15.66 14.96 20.13
C THR A 140 -14.51 15.97 20.27
N GLY A 141 -13.38 15.71 19.61
CA GLY A 141 -12.11 16.38 19.83
C GLY A 141 -11.89 17.57 18.91
N GLU A 142 -11.04 18.50 19.36
CA GLU A 142 -10.64 19.65 18.54
C GLU A 142 -9.95 19.22 17.24
N PRO A 143 -10.20 19.90 16.11
CA PRO A 143 -9.55 19.62 14.81
C PRO A 143 -8.03 19.51 14.89
N LEU A 144 -7.39 20.25 15.80
CA LEU A 144 -5.94 20.24 16.01
C LEU A 144 -5.41 18.86 16.43
N ASN A 145 -6.20 18.07 17.18
CA ASN A 145 -5.77 16.75 17.61
C ASN A 145 -5.56 15.81 16.41
N PHE A 146 -6.37 15.94 15.36
CA PHE A 146 -6.19 15.15 14.14
C PHE A 146 -4.94 15.57 13.36
N ILE A 147 -4.53 16.84 13.41
CA ILE A 147 -3.30 17.30 12.75
C ILE A 147 -2.07 16.65 13.41
N PHE A 148 -2.01 16.64 14.75
CA PHE A 148 -0.88 16.07 15.48
C PHE A 148 -0.89 14.54 15.50
N LYS A 149 -2.07 13.93 15.63
CA LYS A 149 -2.23 12.48 15.65
C LYS A 149 -2.17 11.88 14.25
N GLY A 150 -2.58 12.61 13.23
CA GLY A 150 -2.72 12.12 11.85
C GLY A 150 -3.72 10.97 11.74
N PHE A 151 -3.60 10.17 10.69
CA PHE A 151 -4.68 9.29 10.24
C PHE A 151 -4.28 7.80 10.16
N TYR A 152 -3.09 7.43 10.63
CA TYR A 152 -2.64 6.05 10.56
C TYR A 152 -3.43 5.15 11.52
N PRO A 153 -3.96 3.99 11.06
CA PRO A 153 -4.80 3.11 11.89
C PRO A 153 -4.18 2.75 13.23
N LYS A 154 -2.85 2.52 13.28
CA LYS A 154 -2.12 2.11 14.48
C LYS A 154 -2.25 3.10 15.64
N LEU A 155 -2.39 4.40 15.35
CA LEU A 155 -2.54 5.46 16.36
C LEU A 155 -3.95 5.49 16.99
N TYR A 156 -4.92 4.82 16.37
CA TYR A 156 -6.29 4.74 16.86
C TYR A 156 -6.64 3.36 17.42
N THR A 157 -5.82 2.34 17.17
CA THR A 157 -5.99 0.99 17.74
C THR A 157 -5.10 0.71 18.94
N GLN A 158 -4.07 1.52 19.18
CA GLN A 158 -3.13 1.38 20.28
C GLN A 158 -2.96 2.73 21.00
N ASP A 159 -2.67 2.67 22.30
CA ASP A 159 -2.35 3.86 23.09
C ASP A 159 -0.88 4.24 22.86
N LEU A 160 -0.64 4.93 21.74
CA LEU A 160 0.69 5.37 21.32
C LEU A 160 0.75 6.90 21.26
N LEU A 161 1.80 7.46 21.85
CA LEU A 161 2.12 8.87 21.69
C LEU A 161 2.51 9.14 20.22
N PRO A 162 1.82 10.06 19.51
CA PRO A 162 2.11 10.35 18.10
C PRO A 162 3.56 10.73 17.86
N THR A 163 4.15 11.52 18.76
CA THR A 163 5.55 11.97 18.66
C THR A 163 6.56 10.82 18.65
N ILE A 164 6.33 9.78 19.45
CA ILE A 164 7.18 8.58 19.49
C ILE A 164 6.97 7.74 18.23
N TRP A 165 5.71 7.55 17.83
CA TRP A 165 5.38 6.75 16.67
C TRP A 165 5.93 7.37 15.38
N TYR A 166 5.69 8.67 15.14
CA TYR A 166 6.19 9.37 13.95
C TYR A 166 7.71 9.40 13.89
N ARG A 167 8.41 9.58 15.01
CA ARG A 167 9.87 9.51 15.05
C ARG A 167 10.39 8.16 14.54
N ASN A 168 9.81 7.06 15.01
CA ASN A 168 10.20 5.72 14.61
C ASN A 168 9.75 5.39 13.17
N TYR A 169 8.55 5.81 12.78
CA TYR A 169 8.03 5.64 11.44
C TYR A 169 8.90 6.36 10.41
N ILE A 170 9.20 7.64 10.63
CA ILE A 170 10.02 8.44 9.71
C ILE A 170 11.43 7.83 9.60
N ARG A 171 12.07 7.47 10.71
CA ARG A 171 13.40 6.86 10.70
C ARG A 171 13.43 5.59 9.83
N THR A 172 12.51 4.66 10.09
CA THR A 172 12.47 3.37 9.37
C THR A 172 12.00 3.51 7.93
N TYR A 173 11.07 4.43 7.65
CA TYR A 173 10.61 4.74 6.30
C TYR A 173 11.72 5.34 5.43
N ILE A 174 12.47 6.30 5.97
CA ILE A 174 13.62 6.90 5.29
C ILE A 174 14.68 5.84 4.98
N GLU A 175 15.04 5.03 5.99
CA GLU A 175 16.07 4.01 5.85
C GLU A 175 15.70 2.92 4.83
N ARG A 176 14.41 2.55 4.71
CA ARG A 176 13.98 1.43 3.86
C ARG A 176 13.39 1.86 2.51
N ASP A 177 12.48 2.82 2.48
CA ASP A 177 11.70 3.14 1.27
C ASP A 177 12.29 4.31 0.48
N VAL A 178 12.69 5.38 1.16
CA VAL A 178 13.25 6.57 0.50
C VAL A 178 14.58 6.24 -0.15
N ARG A 179 15.45 5.47 0.52
CA ARG A 179 16.73 5.00 -0.05
C ARG A 179 16.57 4.12 -1.29
N GLN A 180 15.46 3.40 -1.43
CA GLN A 180 15.20 2.55 -2.60
C GLN A 180 14.73 3.36 -3.82
N LEU A 181 14.32 4.61 -3.63
CA LEU A 181 14.05 5.52 -4.74
C LEU A 181 15.39 5.95 -5.33
N LYS A 182 15.63 5.59 -6.59
CA LYS A 182 16.92 5.73 -7.31
C LYS A 182 17.55 7.13 -7.29
N ASN A 183 16.81 8.16 -6.88
CA ASN A 183 17.18 9.56 -7.07
C ASN A 183 17.32 10.37 -5.76
N ILE A 184 17.17 9.75 -4.58
CA ILE A 184 17.35 10.47 -3.30
C ILE A 184 18.67 10.04 -2.67
N THR A 185 19.72 10.80 -2.94
CA THR A 185 21.07 10.59 -2.39
C THR A 185 21.27 11.28 -1.04
N ASP A 186 20.63 12.44 -0.83
CA ASP A 186 20.73 13.20 0.41
C ASP A 186 19.51 13.00 1.33
N ILE A 187 19.73 12.24 2.39
CA ILE A 187 18.73 11.96 3.43
C ILE A 187 18.46 13.20 4.29
N SER A 188 19.47 14.05 4.51
CA SER A 188 19.34 15.28 5.29
C SER A 188 18.37 16.24 4.59
N THR A 189 18.54 16.44 3.28
CA THR A 189 17.61 17.24 2.46
C THR A 189 16.19 16.70 2.54
N PHE A 190 16.00 15.38 2.49
CA PHE A 190 14.67 14.79 2.64
C PHE A 190 14.06 15.01 4.03
N GLN A 191 14.86 14.98 5.09
CA GLN A 191 14.37 15.31 6.44
C GLN A 191 13.97 16.79 6.55
N THR A 192 14.75 17.69 5.95
CA THR A 192 14.40 19.12 5.87
C THR A 192 13.13 19.33 5.08
N PHE A 193 12.98 18.66 3.94
CA PHE A 193 11.74 18.65 3.15
C PHE A 193 10.51 18.26 3.98
N LEU A 194 10.59 17.17 4.74
CA LEU A 194 9.49 16.76 5.62
C LEU A 194 9.13 17.83 6.66
N LYS A 195 10.13 18.53 7.22
CA LYS A 195 9.91 19.62 8.17
C LYS A 195 9.24 20.83 7.50
N ILE A 196 9.68 21.22 6.30
CA ILE A 196 9.06 22.30 5.52
C ILE A 196 7.61 21.95 5.17
N CYS A 197 7.33 20.70 4.79
CA CYS A 197 5.95 20.26 4.56
C CYS A 197 5.09 20.37 5.83
N ALA A 198 5.65 20.02 6.99
CA ALA A 198 4.93 20.09 8.26
C ALA A 198 4.60 21.54 8.68
N THR A 199 5.44 22.53 8.36
CA THR A 199 5.15 23.95 8.69
C THR A 199 4.10 24.57 7.77
N ARG A 200 3.78 23.94 6.64
CA ARG A 200 2.84 24.44 5.61
C ARG A 200 1.48 23.78 5.63
N ILE A 201 1.16 23.02 6.69
CA ILE A 201 -0.15 22.38 6.84
C ILE A 201 -1.25 23.46 6.79
N GLY A 202 -2.28 23.24 5.96
CA GLY A 202 -3.41 24.17 5.80
C GLY A 202 -3.16 25.34 4.84
N GLN A 203 -2.00 25.39 4.18
CA GLN A 203 -1.66 26.42 3.19
C GLN A 203 -1.73 25.87 1.75
N LEU A 204 -1.82 26.76 0.77
CA LEU A 204 -1.67 26.38 -0.64
C LEU A 204 -0.26 25.84 -0.90
N VAL A 205 -0.17 24.70 -1.57
CA VAL A 205 1.11 24.07 -1.88
C VAL A 205 1.80 24.83 -3.00
N ASN A 206 2.99 25.37 -2.71
CA ASN A 206 3.86 26.03 -3.69
C ASN A 206 5.18 25.27 -3.81
N PHE A 207 5.31 24.48 -4.87
CA PHE A 207 6.50 23.66 -5.10
C PHE A 207 7.76 24.48 -5.35
N SER A 208 7.66 25.64 -6.01
CA SER A 208 8.81 26.53 -6.23
C SER A 208 9.37 27.04 -4.91
N SER A 209 8.49 27.46 -3.98
CA SER A 209 8.91 27.93 -2.66
C SER A 209 9.52 26.82 -1.81
N ILE A 210 8.97 25.60 -1.87
CA ILE A 210 9.60 24.45 -1.18
C ILE A 210 10.98 24.16 -1.76
N ALA A 211 11.15 24.22 -3.09
CA ALA A 211 12.43 23.97 -3.75
C ALA A 211 13.50 25.01 -3.43
N THR A 212 13.13 26.28 -3.18
CA THR A 212 14.07 27.34 -2.77
C THR A 212 14.55 27.17 -1.32
N GLU A 213 13.74 26.55 -0.46
CA GLU A 213 14.07 26.33 0.96
C GLU A 213 14.81 25.00 1.23
N LEU A 214 14.97 24.17 0.19
CA LEU A 214 15.73 22.92 0.23
C LEU A 214 17.19 23.12 -0.16
#